data_AF-A0A8H8BYF1-F1
#
_entry.id   AF-A0A8H8BYF1-F1
#
_cell.length_a   1.000
_cell.length_b   1.000
_cell.length_c   1.000
_cell.angle_alpha   90.00
_cell.angle_beta   90.00
_cell.angle_gamma   90.00
#
_symmetry.space_group_name_H-M   'P 1'
#
loop_
_entity.id
_entity.type
_entity.pdbx_description
1 polymer ?
#
loop_
_entity_poly.entity_id
_entity_poly.type
_entity_poly.pdbx_seq_one_letter_code
_entity_poly.pdbx_strand_id
1 'polypeptide(L)'
;MHTANRNSLGSKLAKQTYQPDLPPRRDTRSLLQESDNAIIVSALADDVKKLLIGDDNLLGTILELLGRSKVLFQYPHGFSTMVLRASETIAVKVIRDIDIITEYTSMHYLRDQKPNIPAPRPLGLIKMGRFYLIFMTFISGLDLEEAWPQLEDHQKQDIIK
;
A
#
# COMPACT_ATOMS: atom_id res chain seq x y z
N MET A 1 25.13 57.83 -27.21
CA MET A 1 25.70 57.09 -26.07
C MET A 1 25.01 57.55 -24.80
N HIS A 2 24.03 56.79 -24.30
CA HIS A 2 23.90 56.36 -22.91
C HIS A 2 22.49 55.82 -22.66
N THR A 3 22.48 54.51 -22.51
CA THR A 3 21.40 53.62 -22.09
C THR A 3 21.25 53.64 -20.57
N ALA A 4 20.12 53.09 -20.10
CA ALA A 4 19.83 52.58 -18.76
C ALA A 4 19.31 53.62 -17.73
N ASN A 5 18.41 53.31 -16.80
CA ASN A 5 17.81 52.04 -16.40
C ASN A 5 16.52 52.32 -15.62
N ARG A 6 15.37 51.74 -16.00
CA ARG A 6 14.21 51.63 -15.11
C ARG A 6 14.35 50.31 -14.36
N ASN A 7 14.91 50.36 -13.16
CA ASN A 7 14.89 49.21 -12.25
C ASN A 7 13.45 48.99 -11.76
N SER A 8 12.74 48.05 -12.37
CA SER A 8 11.55 47.44 -11.79
C SER A 8 11.99 46.55 -10.62
N LEU A 9 11.58 46.91 -9.40
CA LEU A 9 11.63 46.06 -8.22
C LEU A 9 10.73 44.84 -8.43
N GLY A 10 11.29 43.76 -8.97
CA GLY A 10 10.70 42.43 -8.93
C GLY A 10 11.25 41.69 -7.71
N SER A 11 10.53 41.77 -6.58
CA SER A 11 10.80 40.90 -5.44
C SER A 11 10.49 39.45 -5.82
N LYS A 12 11.52 38.65 -6.06
CA LYS A 12 11.37 37.18 -6.09
C LYS A 12 11.13 36.72 -4.65
N LEU A 13 9.87 36.65 -4.22
CA LEU A 13 9.50 35.86 -3.06
C LEU A 13 9.83 34.40 -3.39
N ALA A 14 10.84 33.86 -2.69
CA ALA A 14 11.04 32.42 -2.63
C ALA A 14 9.73 31.80 -2.12
N LYS A 15 9.19 30.83 -2.87
CA LYS A 15 8.07 30.01 -2.38
C LYS A 15 8.60 29.18 -1.22
N GLN A 16 8.43 29.69 0.00
CA GLN A 16 8.66 28.93 1.21
C GLN A 16 7.52 27.90 1.29
N THR A 17 7.80 26.69 0.83
CA THR A 17 6.86 25.58 0.98
C THR A 17 6.70 25.34 2.48
N TYR A 18 5.52 25.65 3.00
CA TYR A 18 5.12 25.30 4.36
C TYR A 18 5.22 23.77 4.50
N GLN A 19 6.27 23.29 5.15
CA GLN A 19 6.32 21.96 5.72
C GLN A 19 5.93 22.13 7.18
N PRO A 20 4.70 21.78 7.58
CA PRO A 20 4.42 21.66 9.01
C PRO A 20 5.41 20.64 9.59
N ASP A 21 5.82 20.80 10.85
CA ASP A 21 6.59 19.78 11.54
C ASP A 21 5.74 18.50 11.63
N LEU A 22 5.89 17.63 10.64
CA LEU A 22 5.10 16.42 10.51
C LEU A 22 5.57 15.43 11.57
N PRO A 23 4.66 14.80 12.34
CA PRO A 23 5.05 13.77 13.29
C PRO A 23 5.77 12.63 12.56
N PRO A 24 6.76 11.99 13.19
CA PRO A 24 7.57 10.96 12.55
C PRO A 24 6.70 9.81 12.02
N ARG A 25 7.06 9.29 10.84
CA ARG A 25 6.42 8.11 10.25
C ARG A 25 6.51 6.95 11.24
N ARG A 26 5.39 6.56 11.86
CA ARG A 26 5.32 5.37 12.72
C ARG A 26 4.93 4.17 11.89
N ASP A 27 5.76 3.13 11.90
CA ASP A 27 5.47 1.83 11.30
C ASP A 27 4.11 1.31 11.79
N THR A 28 3.19 1.01 10.87
CA THR A 28 1.83 0.56 11.23
C THR A 28 1.86 -0.76 12.00
N ARG A 29 2.87 -1.61 11.78
CA ARG A 29 3.03 -2.90 12.48
C ARG A 29 3.22 -2.72 13.98
N SER A 30 3.85 -1.61 14.40
CA SER A 30 4.04 -1.29 15.83
C SER A 30 2.73 -0.98 16.58
N LEU A 31 1.62 -0.82 15.84
CA LEU A 31 0.29 -0.57 16.40
C LEU A 31 -0.53 -1.85 16.60
N LEU A 32 -0.01 -3.00 16.16
CA LEU A 32 -0.60 -4.33 16.35
C LEU A 32 -0.02 -4.95 17.63
N GLN A 33 -0.85 -5.62 18.42
CA GLN A 33 -0.46 -6.20 19.70
C GLN A 33 -0.83 -7.69 19.77
N GLU A 34 -0.04 -8.48 20.49
CA GLU A 34 -0.37 -9.89 20.77
C GLU A 34 -1.66 -10.06 21.58
N SER A 35 -2.04 -9.03 22.34
CA SER A 35 -3.31 -9.00 23.07
C SER A 35 -4.52 -8.64 22.19
N ASP A 36 -4.32 -8.30 20.91
CA ASP A 36 -5.43 -8.07 19.99
C ASP A 36 -6.16 -9.39 19.68
N ASN A 37 -7.47 -9.32 19.43
CA ASN A 37 -8.20 -10.47 18.90
C ASN A 37 -8.05 -10.54 17.37
N ALA A 38 -7.79 -11.74 16.83
CA ALA A 38 -7.80 -12.02 15.39
C ALA A 38 -9.03 -12.85 15.02
N ILE A 39 -9.79 -12.36 14.03
CA ILE A 39 -10.99 -13.01 13.50
C ILE A 39 -10.83 -13.15 11.99
N ILE A 40 -10.96 -14.38 11.48
CA ILE A 40 -11.02 -14.64 10.04
C ILE A 40 -12.39 -14.18 9.54
N VAL A 41 -12.42 -13.06 8.82
CA VAL A 41 -13.66 -12.48 8.26
C VAL A 41 -14.00 -13.12 6.91
N SER A 42 -13.00 -13.51 6.13
CA SER A 42 -13.15 -14.23 4.88
C SER A 42 -12.16 -15.38 4.81
N ALA A 43 -12.60 -16.52 4.25
CA ALA A 43 -11.81 -17.73 4.18
C ALA A 43 -10.43 -17.48 3.56
N LEU A 44 -9.40 -18.00 4.22
CA LEU A 44 -8.02 -17.88 3.76
C LEU A 44 -7.76 -18.90 2.64
N ALA A 45 -7.10 -18.47 1.57
CA ALA A 45 -6.56 -19.34 0.55
C ALA A 45 -5.46 -20.24 1.14
N ASP A 46 -5.23 -21.40 0.53
CA ASP A 46 -4.29 -22.39 1.09
C ASP A 46 -2.85 -21.88 1.17
N ASP A 47 -2.44 -21.00 0.25
CA ASP A 47 -1.12 -20.39 0.33
C ASP A 47 -1.00 -19.37 1.47
N VAL A 48 -2.08 -18.67 1.83
CA VAL A 48 -2.11 -17.81 3.02
C VAL A 48 -2.11 -18.64 4.30
N LYS A 49 -2.86 -19.74 4.31
CA LYS A 49 -2.83 -20.71 5.41
C LYS A 49 -1.41 -21.24 5.66
N LYS A 50 -0.68 -21.65 4.61
CA LYS A 50 0.72 -22.10 4.74
C LYS A 50 1.65 -21.04 5.35
N LEU A 51 1.34 -19.75 5.20
CA LEU A 51 2.11 -18.66 5.80
C LEU A 51 1.76 -18.40 7.27
N LEU A 52 0.55 -18.78 7.71
CA LEU A 52 0.00 -18.45 9.03
C LEU A 52 -0.15 -19.68 9.95
N ILE A 53 0.08 -20.89 9.44
CA ILE A 53 -0.08 -22.14 10.20
C ILE A 53 1.29 -22.65 10.64
N GLY A 54 1.69 -22.19 11.82
CA GLY A 54 2.45 -22.97 12.79
C GLY A 54 1.67 -22.90 14.10
N ASP A 55 1.40 -24.06 14.72
CA ASP A 55 0.85 -24.30 16.07
C ASP A 55 -0.10 -23.25 16.67
N ASP A 56 -1.42 -23.52 16.68
CA ASP A 56 -2.52 -22.94 17.50
C ASP A 56 -2.55 -21.41 17.82
N ASN A 57 -1.63 -20.62 17.27
CA ASN A 57 -1.34 -19.24 17.66
C ASN A 57 -1.35 -18.35 16.41
N LEU A 58 -2.55 -18.15 15.87
CA LEU A 58 -2.80 -17.30 14.70
C LEU A 58 -2.23 -15.88 14.87
N LEU A 59 -2.27 -15.31 16.07
CA LEU A 59 -1.77 -13.95 16.33
C LEU A 59 -0.26 -13.87 16.23
N GLY A 60 0.44 -14.82 16.88
CA GLY A 60 1.89 -14.91 16.81
C GLY A 60 2.39 -15.06 15.38
N THR A 61 1.77 -15.96 14.60
CA THR A 61 2.16 -16.17 13.20
C THR A 61 1.85 -14.98 12.30
N ILE A 62 0.75 -14.27 12.53
CA ILE A 62 0.46 -12.99 11.85
C ILE A 62 1.56 -11.98 12.16
N LEU A 63 1.87 -11.73 13.43
CA LEU A 63 2.86 -10.73 13.82
C LEU A 63 4.25 -11.06 13.30
N GLU A 64 4.65 -12.33 13.37
CA GLU A 64 5.91 -12.80 12.78
C GLU A 64 5.95 -12.57 11.26
N LEU A 65 4.88 -12.94 10.54
CA LEU A 65 4.76 -12.72 9.11
C LEU A 65 4.90 -11.24 8.75
N LEU A 66 4.16 -10.36 9.43
CA LEU A 66 4.23 -8.92 9.19
C LEU A 66 5.61 -8.34 9.55
N GLY A 67 6.23 -8.84 10.62
CA GLY A 67 7.56 -8.44 11.07
C GLY A 67 8.64 -8.71 10.04
N ARG A 68 8.63 -9.90 9.41
CA ARG A 68 9.60 -10.29 8.37
C ARG A 68 9.27 -9.81 6.94
N SER A 69 8.06 -9.29 6.72
CA SER A 69 7.62 -8.83 5.40
C SER A 69 8.31 -7.54 4.96
N LYS A 70 8.58 -7.41 3.65
CA LYS A 70 9.15 -6.18 3.07
C LYS A 70 8.07 -5.10 2.95
N VAL A 71 8.36 -3.87 3.38
CA VAL A 71 7.47 -2.72 3.15
C VAL A 71 7.46 -2.35 1.68
N LEU A 72 6.29 -2.40 1.04
CA LEU A 72 6.06 -1.92 -0.33
C LEU A 72 5.53 -0.49 -0.33
N PHE A 73 4.65 -0.17 0.61
CA PHE A 73 4.06 1.15 0.74
C PHE A 73 3.69 1.44 2.18
N GLN A 74 3.81 2.69 2.58
CA GLN A 74 3.27 3.19 3.84
C GLN A 74 2.76 4.60 3.66
N TYR A 75 1.50 4.82 4.02
CA TYR A 75 0.92 6.14 3.98
C TYR A 75 1.59 7.04 5.03
N PRO A 76 2.11 8.22 4.64
CA PRO A 76 2.60 9.18 5.60
C PRO A 76 1.38 9.78 6.32
N HIS A 77 1.38 9.75 7.66
CA HIS A 77 0.40 10.38 8.56
C HIS A 77 -0.88 9.58 8.85
N GLY A 78 -1.12 9.31 10.15
CA GLY A 78 -2.43 9.12 10.84
C GLY A 78 -3.34 7.97 10.39
N PHE A 79 -3.52 7.80 9.10
CA PHE A 79 -4.20 6.73 8.40
C PHE A 79 -3.21 5.59 8.25
N SER A 80 -3.34 4.61 9.14
CA SER A 80 -2.44 3.47 9.27
C SER A 80 -2.66 2.48 8.12
N THR A 81 -2.35 2.90 6.90
CA THR A 81 -2.34 2.06 5.70
C THR A 81 -0.91 1.68 5.35
N MET A 82 -0.67 0.38 5.28
CA MET A 82 0.62 -0.18 4.93
C MET A 82 0.41 -1.36 3.99
N VAL A 83 1.25 -1.49 2.97
CA VAL A 83 1.29 -2.66 2.09
C VAL A 83 2.63 -3.34 2.27
N LEU A 84 2.58 -4.64 2.54
CA LEU A 84 3.72 -5.48 2.82
C LEU A 84 3.78 -6.61 1.80
N ARG A 85 4.98 -6.96 1.35
CA ARG A 85 5.24 -8.17 0.57
C ARG A 85 5.48 -9.32 1.55
N ALA A 86 4.51 -10.23 1.62
CA ALA A 86 4.52 -11.38 2.54
C ALA A 86 5.24 -12.59 1.93
N SER A 87 5.18 -12.75 0.62
CA SER A 87 5.92 -13.77 -0.14
C SER A 87 6.18 -13.31 -1.58
N GLU A 88 6.71 -14.20 -2.43
CA GLU A 88 6.88 -13.92 -3.86
C GLU A 88 5.55 -13.65 -4.57
N THR A 89 4.44 -14.23 -4.10
CA THR A 89 3.12 -14.18 -4.76
C THR A 89 2.04 -13.52 -3.89
N ILE A 90 2.33 -13.15 -2.65
CA ILE A 90 1.35 -12.63 -1.69
C ILE A 90 1.79 -11.27 -1.14
N ALA A 91 0.86 -10.31 -1.18
CA ALA A 91 0.93 -9.06 -0.46
C ALA A 91 -0.14 -9.04 0.64
N VAL A 92 0.13 -8.31 1.71
CA VAL A 92 -0.84 -8.01 2.77
C VAL A 92 -0.96 -6.50 2.93
N LYS A 93 -2.18 -6.00 2.81
CA LYS A 93 -2.51 -4.62 3.12
C LYS A 93 -3.09 -4.54 4.52
N VAL A 94 -2.45 -3.77 5.38
CA VAL A 94 -2.92 -3.42 6.73
C VAL A 94 -3.63 -2.08 6.63
N ILE A 95 -4.91 -2.04 6.98
CA ILE A 95 -5.75 -0.83 6.90
C ILE A 95 -6.62 -0.69 8.15
N ARG A 96 -6.95 0.54 8.55
CA ARG A 96 -7.90 0.81 9.64
C ARG A 96 -9.35 0.79 9.12
N ASP A 97 -10.28 0.33 9.95
CA ASP A 97 -11.72 0.01 9.71
C ASP A 97 -12.53 0.86 8.71
N ILE A 98 -12.15 2.10 8.39
CA ILE A 98 -13.00 3.05 7.67
C ILE A 98 -13.24 2.75 6.18
N ASP A 99 -12.36 1.97 5.51
CA ASP A 99 -12.40 1.83 4.03
C ASP A 99 -12.41 0.37 3.52
N ILE A 100 -12.48 -0.63 4.41
CA ILE A 100 -12.25 -2.04 4.05
C ILE A 100 -13.31 -2.63 3.11
N ILE A 101 -14.57 -2.30 3.31
CA ILE A 101 -15.69 -2.97 2.60
C ILE A 101 -15.62 -2.66 1.10
N THR A 102 -15.40 -1.39 0.75
CA THR A 102 -15.32 -0.96 -0.65
C THR A 102 -14.13 -1.60 -1.35
N GLU A 103 -12.95 -1.62 -0.72
CA GLU A 103 -11.74 -2.17 -1.32
C GLU A 103 -11.85 -3.69 -1.53
N TYR A 104 -12.26 -4.43 -0.49
CA TYR A 104 -12.36 -5.88 -0.55
C TYR A 104 -13.41 -6.33 -1.58
N THR A 105 -14.58 -5.67 -1.60
CA THR A 105 -15.64 -5.97 -2.57
C THR A 105 -15.23 -5.62 -4.01
N SER A 106 -14.49 -4.52 -4.20
CA SER A 106 -14.00 -4.14 -5.53
C SER A 106 -13.01 -5.16 -6.10
N MET A 107 -12.12 -5.72 -5.27
CA MET A 107 -11.22 -6.79 -5.74
C MET A 107 -11.96 -8.06 -6.12
N HIS A 108 -13.02 -8.43 -5.38
CA HIS A 108 -13.90 -9.53 -5.76
C HIS A 108 -14.58 -9.27 -7.11
N TYR A 109 -15.10 -8.06 -7.32
CA TYR A 109 -15.67 -7.66 -8.61
C TYR A 109 -14.64 -7.77 -9.74
N LEU A 110 -13.41 -7.28 -9.55
CA LEU A 110 -12.36 -7.37 -10.57
C LEU A 110 -11.99 -8.82 -10.88
N ARG A 111 -11.90 -9.69 -9.86
CA ARG A 111 -11.65 -11.13 -10.05
C ARG A 111 -12.74 -11.77 -10.91
N ASP A 112 -14.00 -11.51 -10.59
CA ASP A 112 -15.13 -12.26 -11.15
C ASP A 112 -15.62 -11.68 -12.48
N GLN A 113 -15.59 -10.35 -12.63
CA GLN A 113 -16.18 -9.64 -13.77
C GLN A 113 -15.14 -9.11 -14.76
N LYS A 114 -13.87 -8.95 -14.34
CA LYS A 114 -12.78 -8.38 -15.15
C LYS A 114 -11.47 -9.15 -14.98
N PRO A 115 -11.44 -10.47 -15.19
CA PRO A 115 -10.27 -11.31 -14.91
C PRO A 115 -9.02 -10.92 -15.72
N ASN A 116 -9.20 -10.33 -16.90
CA ASN A 116 -8.11 -9.89 -17.78
C ASN A 116 -7.42 -8.60 -17.31
N ILE A 117 -8.01 -7.86 -16.36
CA ILE A 117 -7.34 -6.69 -15.77
C ILE A 117 -6.32 -7.20 -14.74
N PRO A 118 -5.01 -6.88 -14.89
CA PRO A 118 -3.99 -7.30 -13.92
C PRO A 118 -4.14 -6.49 -12.64
N ALA A 119 -5.01 -6.94 -11.74
CA ALA A 119 -5.26 -6.34 -10.44
C ALA A 119 -5.18 -7.40 -9.34
N PRO A 120 -4.85 -7.01 -8.09
CA PRO A 120 -4.78 -7.95 -6.98
C PRO A 120 -6.06 -8.78 -6.83
N ARG A 121 -5.91 -10.06 -6.50
CA ARG A 121 -7.02 -10.99 -6.23
C ARG A 121 -7.07 -11.29 -4.73
N PRO A 122 -8.27 -11.28 -4.12
CA PRO A 122 -8.40 -11.50 -2.68
C PRO A 122 -8.04 -12.95 -2.35
N LEU A 123 -7.20 -13.12 -1.34
CA LEU A 123 -6.74 -14.42 -0.81
C LEU A 123 -7.18 -14.65 0.64
N GLY A 124 -7.88 -13.70 1.25
CA GLY A 124 -8.40 -13.81 2.60
C GLY A 124 -8.46 -12.47 3.32
N LEU A 125 -9.25 -12.42 4.39
CA LEU A 125 -9.43 -11.23 5.20
C LEU A 125 -9.43 -11.59 6.68
N ILE A 126 -8.55 -10.95 7.45
CA ILE A 126 -8.49 -11.07 8.90
C ILE A 126 -8.73 -9.70 9.52
N LYS A 127 -9.59 -9.64 10.55
CA LYS A 127 -9.70 -8.48 11.44
C LYS A 127 -8.82 -8.73 12.66
N MET A 128 -7.87 -7.83 12.92
CA MET A 128 -7.00 -7.86 14.10
C MET A 128 -7.15 -6.54 14.86
N GLY A 129 -7.81 -6.57 16.01
CA GLY A 129 -8.17 -5.35 16.73
C GLY A 129 -8.95 -4.36 15.85
N ARG A 130 -8.38 -3.16 15.63
CA ARG A 130 -8.95 -2.09 14.77
C ARG A 130 -8.48 -2.13 13.31
N PHE A 131 -7.71 -3.14 12.95
CA PHE A 131 -7.07 -3.29 11.65
C PHE A 131 -7.67 -4.45 10.87
N TYR A 132 -7.64 -4.30 9.55
CA TYR A 132 -7.91 -5.38 8.61
C TYR A 132 -6.63 -5.70 7.86
N LEU A 133 -6.37 -7.00 7.75
CA LEU A 133 -5.29 -7.58 7.00
C LEU A 133 -5.92 -8.21 5.75
N ILE A 134 -5.80 -7.51 4.65
CA ILE A 134 -6.24 -7.98 3.34
C ILE A 134 -5.10 -8.76 2.72
N PHE A 135 -5.23 -10.08 2.64
CA PHE A 135 -4.30 -10.90 1.87
C PHE A 135 -4.73 -10.90 0.42
N MET A 136 -3.78 -10.64 -0.47
CA MET A 136 -4.05 -10.54 -1.91
C MET A 136 -2.85 -11.01 -2.74
N THR A 137 -3.08 -11.35 -4.00
CA THR A 137 -1.98 -11.67 -4.92
C THR A 137 -1.06 -10.46 -5.09
N PHE A 138 0.25 -10.69 -4.99
CA PHE A 138 1.26 -9.70 -5.35
C PHE A 138 1.48 -9.72 -6.86
N ILE A 139 1.46 -8.54 -7.47
CA ILE A 139 1.80 -8.36 -8.89
C ILE A 139 3.21 -7.79 -8.94
N SER A 140 4.15 -8.59 -9.41
CA SER A 140 5.53 -8.17 -9.62
C SER A 140 5.63 -7.23 -10.82
N GLY A 141 6.40 -6.15 -10.69
CA GLY A 141 6.68 -5.23 -11.77
C GLY A 141 7.46 -4.02 -11.29
N LEU A 142 7.79 -3.14 -12.22
CA LEU A 142 8.25 -1.78 -11.92
C LEU A 142 7.01 -0.89 -11.83
N ASP A 143 7.04 0.08 -10.92
CA ASP A 143 6.03 1.12 -10.97
C ASP A 143 6.22 1.99 -12.23
N LEU A 144 5.15 2.70 -12.61
CA LEU A 144 5.22 3.55 -13.79
C LEU A 144 6.22 4.69 -13.61
N GLU A 145 6.47 5.17 -12.40
CA GLU A 145 7.43 6.25 -12.18
C GLU A 145 8.86 5.83 -12.56
N GLU A 146 9.26 4.62 -12.19
CA GLU A 146 10.56 4.02 -12.53
C GLU A 146 10.65 3.61 -14.00
N ALA A 147 9.56 3.08 -14.56
CA ALA A 147 9.54 2.61 -15.94
C ALA A 147 9.44 3.76 -16.95
N TRP A 148 8.70 4.83 -16.64
CA TRP A 148 8.34 5.89 -17.61
C TRP A 148 9.52 6.53 -18.35
N PRO A 149 10.67 6.85 -17.71
CA PRO A 149 11.82 7.42 -18.41
C PRO A 149 12.46 6.46 -19.42
N GLN A 150 12.25 5.15 -19.27
CA GLN A 150 12.85 4.10 -20.08
C GLN A 150 11.95 3.68 -21.25
N LEU A 151 10.68 4.12 -21.26
CA LEU A 151 9.73 3.79 -22.31
C LEU A 151 9.91 4.68 -23.54
N GLU A 152 9.86 4.06 -24.72
CA GLU A 152 9.75 4.76 -26.00
C GLU A 152 8.37 5.43 -26.16
N ASP A 153 8.28 6.42 -27.04
CA ASP A 153 7.04 7.19 -27.25
C ASP A 153 5.85 6.29 -27.64
N HIS A 154 6.10 5.27 -28.47
CA HIS A 154 5.06 4.33 -28.88
C HIS A 154 4.53 3.50 -27.69
N GLN A 155 5.42 3.09 -26.77
CA GLN A 155 5.06 2.33 -25.57
C GLN A 155 4.25 3.19 -24.58
N LYS A 156 4.59 4.48 -24.46
CA LYS A 156 3.80 5.44 -23.67
C LYS A 156 2.40 5.65 -24.25
N GLN A 157 2.28 5.70 -25.58
CA GLN A 157 0.98 5.84 -26.24
C GLN A 157 0.07 4.64 -25.99
N ASP A 158 0.62 3.43 -25.85
CA ASP A 158 -0.17 2.23 -25.56
C ASP A 158 -0.67 2.18 -24.11
N ILE A 159 -0.07 2.94 -23.18
CA ILE A 159 -0.54 3.05 -21.78
C ILE A 159 -1.64 4.11 -21.61
N ILE A 160 -1.64 5.15 -22.45
CA ILE A 160 -2.57 6.30 -22.35
C ILE A 160 -3.91 6.03 -23.06
N LYS A 161 -3.96 5.06 -23.98
CA LYS A 161 -5.17 4.68 -24.74
C LYS A 161 -6.12 3.79 -23.92
#